data_AF-A0A9P9RAH9-F1
#
_entry.id   AF-A0A9P9RAH9-F1
#
_cell.length_a   1.000
_cell.length_b   1.000
_cell.length_c   1.000
_cell.angle_alpha   90.00
_cell.angle_beta   90.00
_cell.angle_gamma   90.00
#
_symmetry.space_group_name_H-M   'P 1'
#
loop_
_entity.id
_entity.type
_entity.pdbx_description
1 polymer ?
#
loop_
_entity_poly.entity_id
_entity_poly.type
_entity_poly.pdbx_seq_one_letter_code
_entity_poly.pdbx_strand_id
1 'polypeptide(L)' 'MCKKATCGTCSKKTPLTTKKHTLKPPLLDKTSWWGCGSHISSVLDSVPAAQRCECEPKIEVGGNSYPPMAASPN' A
#
# COMPACT_ATOMS: atom_id res chain seq x y z
N MET A 1 -9.54 -11.84 6.54
CA MET A 1 -10.09 -10.53 6.13
C MET A 1 -8.95 -9.71 5.54
N CYS A 2 -9.10 -9.10 4.35
CA CYS A 2 -8.05 -8.22 3.81
C CYS A 2 -8.22 -6.81 4.40
N LYS A 3 -7.10 -6.16 4.71
CA LYS A 3 -7.05 -4.81 5.29
C LYS A 3 -6.12 -3.91 4.50
N LYS A 4 -6.35 -2.61 4.61
CA LYS A 4 -5.44 -1.56 4.14
C LYS A 4 -4.16 -1.66 4.98
N ALA A 5 -3.01 -1.55 4.34
CA ALA A 5 -1.73 -1.66 5.02
C ALA A 5 -0.68 -0.78 4.36
N THR A 6 0.46 -0.61 5.01
CA THR A 6 1.57 0.19 4.48
C THR A 6 2.60 -0.70 3.80
N CYS A 7 3.07 -0.28 2.63
CA CYS A 7 4.04 -1.05 1.88
C CYS A 7 5.39 -1.05 2.60
N GLY A 8 5.80 -2.18 3.18
CA GLY A 8 7.05 -2.29 3.95
C GLY A 8 8.31 -1.95 3.15
N THR A 9 8.29 -2.17 1.83
CA THR A 9 9.39 -1.78 0.94
C THR A 9 9.49 -0.27 0.78
N CYS A 10 8.35 0.40 0.68
CA CYS A 10 8.34 1.84 0.49
C CYS A 10 8.53 2.58 1.85
N SER A 11 8.15 1.96 2.98
CA SER A 11 8.39 2.45 4.36
C SER A 11 9.89 2.51 4.75
N LYS A 12 10.74 1.64 4.18
CA LYS A 12 12.20 1.62 4.43
C LYS A 12 12.98 2.65 3.61
N LYS A 13 12.38 3.28 2.58
CA LYS A 13 13.07 4.18 1.64
C LYS A 13 12.98 5.66 2.03
N THR A 14 12.94 5.97 3.32
CA THR A 14 12.79 7.36 3.77
C THR A 14 14.14 7.93 4.25
N PRO A 15 14.77 8.86 3.51
CA PRO A 15 15.51 9.93 4.16
C PRO A 15 14.50 10.86 4.83
N LEU A 16 14.57 10.96 6.16
CA LEU A 16 13.74 11.86 6.95
C LEU A 16 13.94 13.32 6.51
N THR A 17 12.87 14.05 6.17
CA THR A 17 12.77 15.49 6.46
C THR A 17 11.31 15.98 6.57
N THR A 18 10.97 16.33 7.81
CA THR A 18 10.20 17.52 8.23
C THR A 18 8.68 17.63 7.99
N LYS A 19 7.96 17.33 9.08
CA LYS A 19 6.88 18.08 9.76
C LYS A 19 5.77 18.79 8.95
N LYS A 20 4.53 18.47 9.39
CA LYS A 20 3.38 19.38 9.61
C LYS A 20 2.68 19.95 8.35
N HIS A 21 1.51 19.41 8.00
CA HIS A 21 0.19 20.08 8.11
C HIS A 21 -0.92 19.35 7.33
N THR A 22 -2.10 19.42 7.91
CA THR A 22 -3.41 18.99 7.42
C THR A 22 -3.72 19.64 6.07
N LEU A 23 -3.90 18.81 5.03
CA LEU A 23 -4.69 18.96 3.79
C LEU A 23 -3.99 18.11 2.71
N LYS A 24 -4.56 16.92 2.43
CA LYS A 24 -4.51 16.13 1.17
C LYS A 24 -3.19 16.21 0.32
N PRO A 25 -2.66 15.04 -0.08
CA PRO A 25 -1.41 14.35 0.37
C PRO A 25 -0.08 15.04 -0.07
N PRO A 26 1.13 14.53 0.30
CA PRO A 26 1.85 13.68 -0.68
C PRO A 26 2.83 12.61 -0.12
N LEU A 27 2.79 11.41 -0.71
CA LEU A 27 3.93 10.51 -0.98
C LEU A 27 4.91 10.12 0.16
N LEU A 28 4.47 9.46 1.24
CA LEU A 28 5.42 8.78 2.15
C LEU A 28 5.02 7.39 2.66
N ASP A 29 3.74 7.03 2.58
CA ASP A 29 3.24 5.72 2.99
C ASP A 29 2.38 5.14 1.86
N LYS A 30 3.02 4.52 0.86
CA LYS A 30 2.27 3.83 -0.21
C LYS A 30 1.39 2.76 0.44
N THR A 31 0.08 2.89 0.24
CA THR A 31 -0.91 1.96 0.75
C THR A 31 -0.83 0.68 -0.07
N SER A 32 -0.43 -0.39 0.60
CA SER A 32 -0.57 -1.75 0.12
C SER A 32 -1.77 -2.42 0.80
N TRP A 33 -1.89 -3.71 0.58
CA TRP A 33 -2.91 -4.56 1.16
C TRP A 33 -2.24 -5.62 2.03
N TRP A 34 -2.98 -6.08 3.03
CA TRP A 34 -2.56 -7.16 3.92
C TRP A 34 -3.68 -8.17 4.07
N GLY A 35 -3.36 -9.47 3.99
CA GLY A 35 -4.31 -10.57 4.19
C GLY A 35 -4.20 -11.66 3.14
N CYS A 36 -5.27 -12.45 3.00
CA CYS A 36 -5.31 -13.65 2.16
C CYS A 36 -5.44 -13.40 0.65
N GLY A 37 -5.58 -12.14 0.21
CA GLY A 37 -5.56 -11.77 -1.20
C GLY A 37 -6.91 -11.86 -1.93
N SER A 38 -7.91 -12.57 -1.40
CA SER A 38 -9.23 -12.67 -2.06
C SER A 38 -10.05 -11.38 -2.07
N HIS A 39 -9.66 -10.36 -1.29
CA HIS A 39 -10.40 -9.09 -1.17
C HIS A 39 -9.53 -7.86 -1.48
N ILE A 40 -8.44 -8.03 -2.25
CA ILE A 40 -7.52 -6.93 -2.56
C ILE A 40 -8.24 -5.79 -3.28
N SER A 41 -9.11 -6.12 -4.23
CA SER A 41 -9.88 -5.13 -5.00
C SER A 41 -10.67 -4.20 -4.10
N SER A 42 -11.41 -4.75 -3.12
CA SER A 42 -12.18 -3.95 -2.15
C SER A 42 -11.30 -3.06 -1.26
N VAL A 43 -10.10 -3.55 -0.90
CA VAL A 43 -9.14 -2.78 -0.09
C VAL A 43 -8.54 -1.63 -0.91
N LEU A 44 -8.14 -1.90 -2.16
CA LEU A 44 -7.53 -0.93 -3.05
C LEU A 44 -8.55 0.04 -3.65
N ASP A 45 -9.82 -0.33 -3.79
CA ASP A 45 -10.88 0.53 -4.33
C ASP A 45 -11.01 1.84 -3.53
N SER A 46 -10.95 1.74 -2.21
CA SER A 46 -10.92 2.90 -1.31
C SER A 46 -9.63 3.74 -1.36
N VAL A 47 -8.64 3.32 -2.14
CA VAL A 47 -7.31 3.93 -2.19
C VAL A 47 -7.06 4.46 -3.61
N PRO A 48 -6.85 5.76 -3.80
CA PRO A 48 -6.56 6.31 -5.12
C PRO A 48 -5.22 5.80 -5.65
N ALA A 49 -5.10 5.63 -6.97
CA ALA A 49 -3.91 5.07 -7.62
C ALA A 49 -2.59 5.76 -7.19
N ALA A 50 -2.62 7.08 -6.99
CA ALA A 50 -1.47 7.85 -6.50
C ALA A 50 -0.96 7.43 -5.11
N GLN A 51 -1.82 6.84 -4.28
CA GLN A 51 -1.46 6.32 -2.96
C GLN A 51 -1.19 4.82 -2.96
N ARG A 52 -1.46 4.09 -4.05
CA ARG A 52 -1.24 2.64 -4.10
C ARG A 52 0.25 2.31 -4.17
N CYS A 53 0.60 1.21 -3.52
CA CYS A 53 1.92 0.62 -3.68
C CYS A 53 2.10 0.07 -5.09
N GLU A 54 3.23 0.41 -5.72
CA GLU A 54 3.67 -0.13 -7.01
C GLU A 54 5.08 -0.72 -6.89
N CYS A 55 5.56 -0.89 -5.65
CA CYS A 55 6.85 -1.52 -5.36
C CYS A 55 6.82 -2.96 -5.92
N GLU A 56 7.89 -3.42 -6.57
CA GLU A 56 8.06 -4.81 -7.02
C GLU A 56 8.65 -5.68 -5.88
N PRO A 57 8.37 -7.00 -5.81
CA PRO A 57 7.67 -7.85 -6.79
C PRO A 57 6.14 -7.81 -6.69
N LYS A 58 5.47 -7.78 -7.85
CA LYS A 58 4.00 -7.95 -7.91
C LYS A 58 3.65 -9.42 -7.73
N ILE A 59 2.52 -9.70 -7.09
CA ILE A 59 2.00 -11.05 -6.88
C ILE A 59 0.69 -11.23 -7.63
N GLU A 60 0.51 -12.40 -8.23
CA GLU A 60 -0.73 -12.78 -8.92
C GLU A 60 -1.71 -13.36 -7.92
N VAL A 61 -2.86 -12.72 -7.76
CA VAL A 61 -3.94 -13.21 -6.89
C VAL A 61 -5.24 -13.19 -7.67
N GLY A 62 -5.83 -14.37 -7.87
CA GLY A 62 -7.08 -14.52 -8.61
C GLY A 62 -7.01 -14.09 -10.08
N GLY A 63 -5.83 -14.18 -10.71
CA GLY A 63 -5.61 -13.75 -12.10
C GLY A 63 -5.34 -12.25 -12.27
N ASN A 64 -5.16 -11.51 -11.17
CA ASN A 64 -4.78 -10.10 -11.19
C ASN A 64 -3.42 -9.91 -10.50
N SER A 65 -2.54 -9.14 -11.15
CA SER A 65 -1.25 -8.75 -10.60
C SER A 65 -1.39 -7.56 -9.63
N TYR A 66 -1.12 -7.79 -8.35
CA TYR A 66 -1.19 -6.80 -7.27
C TYR A 66 0.19 -6.51 -6.68
N PRO A 67 0.39 -5.35 -6.03
CA PRO A 67 1.64 -5.08 -5.32
C PRO A 67 1.89 -6.09 -4.19
N PRO A 68 3.13 -6.19 -3.69
CA PRO A 68 3.48 -7.14 -2.64
C PRO A 68 2.68 -6.84 -1.37
N MET A 69 2.31 -7.92 -0.67
CA MET A 69 1.63 -7.82 0.61
C MET A 69 2.49 -7.04 1.61
N ALA A 70 1.86 -6.17 2.38
CA ALA A 70 2.53 -5.53 3.50
C ALA A 70 2.98 -6.56 4.54
N ALA A 71 4.01 -6.24 5.33
CA ALA A 71 4.44 -7.11 6.43
C ALA A 71 3.47 -7.05 7.63
N SER A 72 2.84 -5.89 7.86
CA SER A 72 1.88 -5.68 8.94
C SER A 72 0.67 -4.89 8.44
N PRO A 73 -0.53 -5.15 9.00
CA PRO A 73 -1.66 -4.25 8.82
C PRO A 73 -1.35 -2.90 9.48
N ASN A 74 -1.74 -1.81 8.82
CA ASN A 74 -1.61 -0.45 9.35
C ASN A 74 -2.80 -0.07 10.23
#